data_AF-A0A6V7PUA6-F1
#
_entry.id   AF-A0A6V7PUA6-F1
#
_cell.length_a   1.000
_cell.length_b   1.000
_cell.length_c   1.000
_cell.angle_alpha   90.00
_cell.angle_beta   90.00
_cell.angle_gamma   90.00
#
_symmetry.space_group_name_H-M   'P 1'
#
loop_
_entity.id
_entity.type
_entity.pdbx_description
1 polymer ?
#
loop_
_entity_poly.entity_id
_entity_poly.type
_entity_poly.pdbx_seq_one_letter_code
_entity_poly.pdbx_strand_id
1 'polypeptide(L)'
;MGSGKRADYMGDDDRMAQFAQIPTSFGHELRACLRCRLVKTYDQFRESGCENCPFLEMDKEHDNVVNCTTPNFTGIISVMDPSRSWAARWLRIGRFIPGCYTLAVSEELPEEYQTVCADNNVQYVPPKRS
;
A
#
# COMPACT_ATOMS: atom_id res chain seq x y z
N MET A 1 17.03 -50.66 12.45
CA MET A 1 16.98 -49.47 13.32
C MET A 1 17.17 -48.26 12.43
N GLY A 2 16.05 -47.60 12.10
CA GLY A 2 16.06 -46.41 11.26
C GLY A 2 16.38 -45.17 12.08
N SER A 3 17.25 -44.33 11.54
CA SER A 3 17.51 -42.94 11.93
C SER A 3 18.35 -42.41 10.77
N GLY A 4 17.84 -41.64 9.82
CA GLY A 4 16.93 -40.51 9.91
C GLY A 4 17.60 -39.47 9.03
N LYS A 5 17.11 -39.31 7.79
CA LYS A 5 17.64 -38.34 6.83
C LYS A 5 17.58 -36.95 7.50
N ARG A 6 18.71 -36.23 7.54
CA ARG A 6 18.70 -34.79 7.78
C ARG A 6 17.92 -34.20 6.62
N ALA A 7 16.63 -33.96 6.85
CA ALA A 7 15.82 -33.14 5.98
C ALA A 7 16.46 -31.76 5.96
N ASP A 8 16.76 -31.30 4.76
CA ASP A 8 17.15 -29.94 4.46
C ASP A 8 16.16 -29.00 5.14
N TYR A 9 16.60 -28.34 6.22
CA TYR A 9 15.91 -27.18 6.78
C TYR A 9 16.11 -26.04 5.80
N MET A 10 15.35 -26.04 4.71
CA MET A 10 15.09 -24.83 3.94
C MET A 10 14.12 -23.99 4.76
N GLY A 11 14.67 -23.16 5.65
CA GLY A 11 13.91 -22.18 6.41
C GLY A 11 13.56 -20.98 5.53
N ASP A 12 12.29 -20.62 5.53
CA ASP A 12 11.57 -19.50 4.89
C ASP A 12 12.14 -18.07 5.17
N ASP A 13 13.45 -17.89 5.32
CA ASP A 13 14.07 -16.63 5.78
C ASP A 13 14.45 -15.64 4.64
N ASP A 14 14.26 -16.02 3.38
CA ASP A 14 14.71 -15.23 2.21
C ASP A 14 13.59 -14.66 1.33
N ARG A 15 12.33 -14.72 1.78
CA ARG A 15 11.37 -13.72 1.33
C ARG A 15 11.47 -12.54 2.28
N MET A 16 12.50 -11.71 2.10
CA MET A 16 12.57 -10.39 2.76
C MET A 16 11.19 -9.76 2.64
N ALA A 17 10.47 -9.63 3.75
CA ALA A 17 9.15 -9.04 3.76
C ALA A 17 9.34 -7.59 3.32
N GLN A 18 9.08 -7.31 2.05
CA GLN A 18 9.16 -5.97 1.50
C GLN A 18 8.16 -5.12 2.28
N PHE A 19 8.64 -4.11 2.99
CA PHE A 19 7.82 -3.17 3.74
C PHE A 19 7.78 -1.83 3.00
N ALA A 20 6.68 -1.11 3.12
CA ALA A 20 6.56 0.22 2.58
C ALA A 20 7.46 1.19 3.36
N GLN A 21 7.99 2.19 2.67
CA GLN A 21 8.74 3.25 3.32
C GLN A 21 7.88 3.96 4.38
N ILE A 22 8.43 4.16 5.57
CA ILE A 22 7.74 4.84 6.67
C ILE A 22 7.70 6.35 6.39
N PRO A 23 6.58 7.05 6.62
CA PRO A 23 6.52 8.50 6.50
C PRO A 23 7.64 9.21 7.26
N THR A 24 8.39 10.08 6.58
CA THR A 24 9.53 10.80 7.16
C THR A 24 9.17 12.09 7.89
N SER A 25 7.96 12.60 7.67
CA SER A 25 7.43 13.79 8.33
C SER A 25 5.97 13.60 8.75
N PHE A 26 5.49 14.48 9.63
CA PHE A 26 4.08 14.56 10.05
C PHE A 26 3.45 15.83 9.48
N GLY A 27 2.12 15.84 9.31
CA GLY A 27 1.36 17.04 8.94
C GLY A 27 0.92 17.06 7.47
N HIS A 28 0.86 18.26 6.88
CA HIS A 28 0.24 18.52 5.58
C HIS A 28 0.97 17.92 4.36
N GLU A 29 2.20 17.44 4.55
CA GLU A 29 2.99 16.77 3.51
C GLU A 29 2.56 15.32 3.27
N LEU A 30 1.79 14.75 4.20
CA LEU A 30 1.29 13.39 4.11
C LEU A 30 0.20 13.28 3.06
N ARG A 31 0.28 12.20 2.30
CA ARG A 31 -0.72 11.85 1.29
C ARG A 31 -1.08 10.39 1.45
N ALA A 32 -2.33 10.06 1.12
CA ALA A 32 -2.82 8.70 1.06
C ALA A 32 -3.06 8.30 -0.39
N CYS A 33 -2.55 7.14 -0.82
CA CYS A 33 -2.88 6.57 -2.11
C CYS A 33 -4.38 6.26 -2.20
N LEU A 34 -5.06 6.81 -3.21
CA LEU A 34 -6.51 6.65 -3.42
C LEU A 34 -6.89 5.20 -3.75
N ARG A 35 -5.94 4.39 -4.24
CA ARG A 35 -6.13 2.95 -4.43
C ARG A 35 -5.94 2.21 -3.10
N CYS A 36 -4.70 2.14 -2.62
CA CYS A 36 -4.32 1.15 -1.59
C CYS A 36 -4.34 1.69 -0.16
N ARG A 37 -4.57 3.01 0.02
CA ARG A 37 -4.56 3.73 1.29
C ARG A 37 -3.20 3.83 1.98
N LEU A 38 -2.11 3.46 1.31
CA LEU A 38 -0.76 3.65 1.84
C LEU A 38 -0.52 5.14 2.07
N VAL A 39 0.09 5.48 3.20
CA VAL A 39 0.42 6.85 3.60
C VAL A 39 1.94 7.02 3.56
N LYS A 40 2.38 8.03 2.81
CA LYS A 40 3.77 8.49 2.67
C LYS A 40 3.76 10.01 2.49
N THR A 41 4.91 10.67 2.54
CA THR A 41 5.00 12.07 2.13
C THR A 41 4.88 12.21 0.62
N TYR A 42 4.54 13.41 0.14
CA TYR A 42 4.58 13.74 -1.30
C TYR A 42 5.93 13.34 -1.94
N ASP A 43 7.04 13.75 -1.34
CA ASP A 43 8.37 13.46 -1.87
C ASP A 43 8.68 11.96 -1.91
N GLN A 44 8.25 11.20 -0.90
CA GLN A 44 8.46 9.76 -0.91
C GLN A 44 7.68 9.06 -2.04
N PHE A 45 6.44 9.50 -2.33
CA PHE A 45 5.71 9.01 -3.51
C PHE A 45 6.39 9.43 -4.81
N ARG A 46 6.90 10.66 -4.89
CA ARG A 46 7.61 11.18 -6.05
C ARG A 46 8.91 10.43 -6.33
N GLU A 47 9.65 10.06 -5.30
CA GLU A 47 10.98 9.43 -5.42
C GLU A 47 10.91 7.92 -5.64
N SER A 48 9.93 7.25 -5.03
CA SER A 48 9.90 5.77 -4.96
C SER A 48 8.55 5.15 -5.31
N GLY A 49 7.56 5.98 -5.64
CA GLY A 49 6.23 5.53 -5.99
C GLY A 49 5.46 4.92 -4.82
N CYS A 50 4.39 4.20 -5.18
CA CYS A 50 3.59 3.43 -4.25
C CYS A 50 3.94 1.95 -4.38
N GLU A 51 4.45 1.34 -3.30
CA GLU A 51 4.92 -0.03 -3.28
C GLU A 51 3.81 -1.06 -3.53
N ASN A 52 2.55 -0.72 -3.19
CA ASN A 52 1.39 -1.56 -3.49
C ASN A 52 0.79 -1.31 -4.89
N CYS A 53 1.14 -0.19 -5.53
CA CYS A 53 0.55 0.27 -6.79
C CYS A 53 1.63 0.76 -7.77
N PRO A 54 2.63 -0.07 -8.14
CA PRO A 54 3.71 0.34 -9.04
C PRO A 54 3.20 0.74 -10.44
N PHE A 55 2.04 0.19 -10.84
CA PHE A 55 1.37 0.51 -12.10
C PHE A 55 0.82 1.94 -12.19
N LEU A 56 0.82 2.71 -11.09
CA LEU A 56 0.48 4.14 -11.13
C LEU A 56 1.68 5.03 -11.49
N GLU A 57 2.89 4.45 -11.59
CA GLU A 57 4.11 5.08 -12.11
C GLU A 57 4.43 6.48 -11.53
N MET A 58 4.13 6.69 -10.25
CA MET A 58 4.33 7.98 -9.55
C MET A 58 5.80 8.41 -9.44
N ASP A 59 6.73 7.46 -9.53
CA ASP A 59 8.18 7.66 -9.56
C ASP A 59 8.71 8.07 -10.94
N LYS A 60 7.90 7.91 -11.99
CA LYS A 60 8.26 8.26 -13.37
C LYS A 60 7.48 9.48 -13.86
N GLU A 61 6.22 9.58 -13.48
CA GLU A 61 5.32 10.67 -13.80
C GLU A 61 4.84 11.33 -12.50
N HIS A 62 5.45 12.47 -12.17
CA HIS A 62 5.22 13.13 -10.89
C HIS A 62 3.81 13.71 -10.76
N ASP A 63 3.16 14.06 -11.88
CA ASP A 63 1.75 14.51 -11.85
C ASP A 63 0.83 13.40 -11.32
N ASN A 64 1.20 12.12 -11.52
CA ASN A 64 0.45 11.00 -10.96
C ASN A 64 0.46 10.98 -9.43
N VAL A 65 1.47 11.55 -8.77
CA VAL A 65 1.45 11.70 -7.30
C VAL A 65 0.24 12.52 -6.89
N VAL A 66 0.01 13.67 -7.54
CA VAL A 66 -1.13 14.53 -7.22
C VAL A 66 -2.44 13.87 -7.61
N ASN A 67 -2.51 13.23 -8.78
CA ASN A 67 -3.75 12.66 -9.31
C ASN A 67 -4.20 11.36 -8.60
N CYS A 68 -3.25 10.58 -8.07
CA CYS A 68 -3.52 9.28 -7.47
C CYS A 68 -3.43 9.25 -5.93
N THR A 69 -3.12 10.38 -5.30
CA THR A 69 -3.05 10.49 -3.84
C THR A 69 -3.75 11.75 -3.32
N THR A 70 -4.25 11.72 -2.09
CA THR A 70 -4.92 12.86 -1.47
C THR A 70 -4.28 13.24 -0.12
N PRO A 71 -4.16 14.54 0.23
CA PRO A 71 -3.87 14.95 1.60
C PRO A 71 -5.10 14.85 2.52
N ASN A 72 -6.31 14.70 1.97
CA ASN A 72 -7.57 14.68 2.71
C ASN A 72 -7.94 13.25 3.11
N PHE A 73 -7.32 12.75 4.17
CA PHE A 73 -7.59 11.42 4.72
C PHE A 73 -7.81 11.49 6.24
N THR A 74 -8.42 10.46 6.82
CA THR A 74 -8.71 10.41 8.27
C THR A 74 -7.97 9.27 8.95
N GLY A 75 -7.17 9.64 9.95
CA GLY A 75 -6.47 8.70 10.83
C GLY A 75 -5.33 7.95 10.13
N ILE A 76 -4.41 7.41 10.92
CA ILE A 76 -3.30 6.57 10.44
C ILE A 76 -3.28 5.29 11.28
N ILE A 77 -2.99 4.18 10.62
CA ILE A 77 -2.71 2.88 11.23
C ILE A 77 -1.40 2.33 10.68
N SER A 78 -0.48 1.97 11.57
CA SER A 78 0.73 1.24 11.21
C SER A 78 0.48 -0.25 11.35
N VAL A 79 0.64 -0.99 10.25
CA VAL A 79 0.35 -2.42 10.17
C VAL A 79 1.65 -3.18 9.93
N MET A 80 2.05 -3.99 10.91
CA MET A 80 3.28 -4.79 10.85
C MET A 80 3.05 -6.15 10.15
N ASP A 81 1.90 -6.77 10.37
CA ASP A 81 1.49 -8.03 9.71
C ASP A 81 0.06 -7.90 9.18
N PRO A 82 -0.10 -7.43 7.93
CA PRO A 82 -1.42 -7.23 7.31
C PRO A 82 -2.23 -8.52 7.20
N SER A 83 -1.56 -9.65 6.98
CA SER A 83 -2.21 -10.94 6.74
C SER A 83 -2.89 -11.51 8.00
N ARG A 84 -2.33 -11.22 9.18
CA ARG A 84 -2.82 -11.71 10.47
C ARG A 84 -3.64 -10.69 11.26
N SER A 85 -3.63 -9.42 10.85
CA SER A 85 -4.35 -8.35 11.54
C SER A 85 -5.85 -8.34 11.23
N TRP A 86 -6.70 -8.39 12.25
CA TRP A 86 -8.15 -8.17 12.10
C TRP A 86 -8.46 -6.76 11.58
N ALA A 87 -7.78 -5.73 12.10
CA ALA A 87 -7.98 -4.35 11.64
C ALA A 87 -7.61 -4.18 10.16
N ALA A 88 -6.53 -4.82 9.70
CA ALA A 88 -6.13 -4.79 8.30
C ALA A 88 -7.16 -5.48 7.38
N ARG A 89 -7.73 -6.61 7.82
CA ARG A 89 -8.84 -7.28 7.11
C ARG A 89 -10.08 -6.41 7.06
N TRP A 90 -10.47 -5.80 8.17
CA TRP A 90 -11.62 -4.89 8.25
C TRP A 90 -11.48 -3.70 7.29
N LEU A 91 -10.28 -3.12 7.20
CA LEU A 91 -9.94 -2.01 6.31
C LEU A 91 -9.64 -2.44 4.86
N ARG A 92 -9.72 -3.74 4.54
CA ARG A 92 -9.39 -4.33 3.22
C ARG A 92 -7.95 -4.09 2.75
N ILE A 93 -7.03 -3.85 3.68
CA ILE A 93 -5.58 -3.68 3.44
C ILE A 93 -4.77 -4.93 3.81
N GLY A 94 -5.42 -6.02 4.23
CA GLY A 94 -4.73 -7.25 4.69
C GLY A 94 -3.92 -8.00 3.64
N ARG A 95 -4.01 -7.62 2.35
CA ARG A 95 -3.21 -8.19 1.24
C ARG A 95 -2.00 -7.33 0.87
N PHE A 96 -1.90 -6.12 1.43
CA PHE A 96 -0.84 -5.18 1.12
C PHE A 96 0.38 -5.43 2.00
N ILE A 97 1.49 -4.78 1.65
CA ILE A 97 2.74 -4.93 2.40
C ILE A 97 2.69 -4.24 3.78
N PRO A 98 3.54 -4.61 4.76
CA PRO A 98 3.65 -3.88 6.01
C PRO A 98 3.93 -2.38 5.78
N GLY A 99 3.27 -1.49 6.53
CA GLY A 99 3.38 -0.04 6.31
C GLY A 99 2.36 0.80 7.07
N CYS A 100 2.38 2.12 6.82
CA CYS A 100 1.40 3.07 7.35
C CYS A 100 0.26 3.27 6.36
N TYR A 101 -0.99 3.14 6.82
CA TYR A 101 -2.18 3.27 6.00
C TYR A 101 -3.17 4.26 6.64
N THR A 102 -4.08 4.81 5.85
CA THR A 102 -5.20 5.62 6.38
C THR A 102 -6.42 4.76 6.70
N LEU A 103 -7.22 5.19 7.68
CA LEU A 103 -8.49 4.55 8.01
C LEU A 103 -9.56 4.84 6.95
N ALA A 104 -9.53 6.04 6.34
CA ALA A 104 -10.48 6.46 5.32
C ALA A 104 -9.92 7.51 4.35
N VAL A 105 -10.43 7.47 3.12
CA VAL A 105 -10.34 8.51 2.09
C VAL A 105 -11.75 8.74 1.54
N SER A 106 -12.12 9.99 1.29
CA SER A 106 -13.46 10.33 0.75
C SER A 106 -13.45 10.50 -0.77
N GLU A 107 -12.28 10.84 -1.32
CA GLU A 107 -12.10 11.05 -2.75
C GLU A 107 -11.98 9.72 -3.51
N GLU A 108 -12.54 9.67 -4.71
CA GLU A 108 -12.40 8.54 -5.61
C GLU A 108 -11.16 8.72 -6.50
N LEU A 109 -10.45 7.63 -6.80
CA LEU A 109 -9.44 7.61 -7.85
C LEU A 109 -10.07 8.04 -9.19
N PRO A 110 -9.48 8.96 -9.98
CA PRO A 110 -10.04 9.38 -11.25
C PRO A 110 -10.22 8.22 -12.24
N GLU A 111 -11.25 8.29 -13.09
CA GLU A 111 -11.67 7.20 -14.00
C GLU A 111 -10.54 6.69 -14.91
N GLU A 112 -9.68 7.60 -15.39
CA GLU A 112 -8.48 7.26 -16.14
C GLU A 112 -7.60 6.26 -15.38
N TYR A 113 -7.29 6.52 -14.11
CA TYR A 113 -6.49 5.63 -13.29
C TYR A 113 -7.25 4.39 -12.79
N GLN A 114 -8.59 4.42 -12.78
CA GLN A 114 -9.38 3.20 -12.58
C GLN A 114 -9.22 2.26 -13.79
N THR A 115 -9.16 2.80 -15.00
CA THR A 115 -8.85 2.04 -16.22
C THR A 115 -7.44 1.46 -16.14
N VAL A 116 -6.44 2.25 -15.72
CA VAL A 116 -5.07 1.75 -15.47
C VAL A 116 -5.05 0.59 -14.46
N CYS A 117 -5.86 0.66 -13.39
CA CYS A 117 -6.01 -0.47 -12.46
C CYS A 117 -6.54 -1.72 -13.17
N ALA A 118 -7.59 -1.57 -13.99
CA ALA A 118 -8.19 -2.68 -14.72
C ALA A 118 -7.22 -3.33 -15.73
N ASP A 119 -6.50 -2.51 -16.49
CA ASP A 119 -5.49 -2.96 -17.46
C ASP A 119 -4.35 -3.76 -16.79
N ASN A 120 -4.08 -3.45 -15.52
CA ASN A 120 -3.10 -4.17 -14.69
C ASN A 120 -3.72 -5.34 -13.89
N ASN A 121 -4.94 -5.77 -14.21
CA ASN A 121 -5.68 -6.83 -13.50
C ASN A 121 -5.91 -6.55 -12.00
N VAL A 122 -6.00 -5.28 -11.64
CA VAL A 122 -6.20 -4.81 -10.27
C VAL A 122 -7.62 -4.27 -10.11
N GLN A 123 -8.45 -4.98 -9.35
CA GLN A 123 -9.82 -4.51 -9.09
C GLN A 123 -9.83 -3.24 -8.23
N TYR A 124 -10.29 -2.11 -8.76
CA TYR A 124 -10.58 -0.90 -8.00
C TYR A 124 -11.93 -0.99 -7.26
N VAL A 125 -11.93 -0.52 -6.01
CA VAL A 125 -13.14 -0.46 -5.17
C VAL A 125 -13.24 0.94 -4.60
N PRO A 126 -14.19 1.75 -5.07
CA PRO A 126 -14.37 3.11 -4.56
C PRO A 126 -14.61 3.15 -3.05
N PRO A 127 -14.21 4.23 -2.36
CA PRO A 127 -14.59 4.44 -0.98
C PRO A 127 -16.11 4.50 -0.83
N LYS A 128 -16.62 4.07 0.32
CA LYS A 128 -18.05 4.27 0.64
C LYS A 128 -18.25 5.75 0.92
N ARG A 129 -19.14 6.41 0.17
CA ARG A 129 -19.61 7.77 0.48
C ARG A 129 -20.29 7.71 1.84
N SER A 130 -19.74 8.41 2.83
CA SER A 130 -20.31 8.58 4.17
C SER A 130 -21.41 9.63 4.15
#